data_AF-A0AAJ1VGR8-F1
#
_entry.id   AF-A0AAJ1VGR8-F1
#
_cell.length_a   1.000
_cell.length_b   1.000
_cell.length_c   1.000
_cell.angle_alpha   90.00
_cell.angle_beta   90.00
_cell.angle_gamma   90.00
#
_symmetry.space_group_name_H-M   'P 1'
#
loop_
_entity.id
_entity.type
_entity.pdbx_description
1 polymer ?
#
loop_
_entity_poly.entity_id
_entity_poly.type
_entity_poly.pdbx_seq_one_letter_code
_entity_poly.pdbx_strand_id
1 'polypeptide(L)'
;MIQEYRKLVGMRTGGIKLYDELKQDFIKQGIKIGRDKLYDVLRLHNLLVPKLKNYVTTTNSNHQFRKYKNLIKNQVPTRPEQLWVSDITYIKTDNGHNYLAIVTDAYSKQIMGYKLDNNMKTSLCTEALEMAIKNRKYPNKKLIHHSF
;
A
#
# COMPACT_ATOMS: atom_id res chain seq x y z
N MET A 1 -13.99 -33.43 -5.86
CA MET A 1 -14.41 -32.22 -6.62
C MET A 1 -13.49 -31.00 -6.43
N ILE A 2 -13.54 -30.27 -5.30
CA ILE A 2 -12.76 -29.01 -5.12
C ILE A 2 -11.25 -29.23 -5.30
N GLN A 3 -10.69 -30.26 -4.65
CA GLN A 3 -9.26 -30.57 -4.76
C GLN A 3 -8.87 -31.06 -6.15
N GLU A 4 -9.74 -31.81 -6.83
CA GLU A 4 -9.50 -32.29 -8.20
C GLU A 4 -9.47 -31.14 -9.20
N TYR A 5 -10.44 -30.21 -9.10
CA TYR A 5 -10.44 -29.00 -9.91
C TYR A 5 -9.16 -28.19 -9.70
N ARG A 6 -8.72 -28.04 -8.44
CA ARG A 6 -7.44 -27.37 -8.12
C ARG A 6 -6.20 -28.09 -8.66
N LYS A 7 -6.22 -29.41 -8.82
CA LYS A 7 -5.11 -30.12 -9.49
C LYS A 7 -5.01 -29.75 -10.97
N LEU A 8 -6.14 -29.40 -11.62
CA LEU A 8 -6.18 -29.00 -13.03
C LEU A 8 -5.80 -27.53 -13.25
N VAL A 9 -6.36 -26.62 -12.44
CA VAL A 9 -6.23 -25.16 -12.67
C VAL A 9 -5.23 -24.46 -11.75
N GLY A 10 -4.61 -25.21 -10.83
CA GLY A 10 -3.67 -24.70 -9.85
C GLY A 10 -4.24 -24.68 -8.42
N MET A 11 -3.38 -25.07 -7.47
CA MET A 11 -3.75 -25.24 -6.06
C MET A 11 -4.16 -23.94 -5.36
N ARG A 12 -3.90 -22.78 -5.97
CA ARG A 12 -4.17 -21.44 -5.41
C ARG A 12 -5.37 -20.74 -6.05
N THR A 13 -6.24 -21.46 -6.74
CA THR A 13 -7.48 -20.87 -7.28
C THR A 13 -8.35 -20.33 -6.15
N GLY A 14 -8.70 -19.04 -6.25
CA GLY A 14 -9.48 -18.30 -5.26
C GLY A 14 -10.92 -18.82 -5.12
N GLY A 15 -11.53 -18.61 -3.96
CA GLY A 15 -12.83 -19.18 -3.62
C GLY A 15 -13.99 -18.69 -4.50
N ILE A 16 -13.93 -17.44 -5.01
CA ILE A 16 -14.94 -16.91 -5.94
C ILE A 16 -14.90 -17.69 -7.25
N LYS A 17 -13.71 -17.77 -7.87
CA LYS A 17 -13.53 -18.53 -9.11
C LYS A 17 -13.93 -20.00 -8.93
N LEU A 18 -13.54 -20.62 -7.81
CA LEU A 18 -13.96 -21.98 -7.47
C LEU A 18 -15.48 -22.15 -7.42
N TYR A 19 -16.19 -21.18 -6.84
CA TYR A 19 -17.65 -21.22 -6.77
C TYR A 19 -18.28 -21.18 -8.16
N ASP A 20 -17.84 -20.24 -9.00
CA ASP A 20 -18.40 -20.03 -10.33
C ASP A 20 -18.19 -21.25 -11.24
N GLU A 21 -16.99 -21.83 -11.18
CA GLU A 21 -16.58 -22.95 -12.01
C GLU A 21 -17.23 -24.27 -11.58
N LEU A 22 -17.40 -24.48 -10.27
CA LEU A 22 -18.03 -25.69 -9.73
C LEU A 22 -19.55 -25.58 -9.59
N LYS A 23 -20.14 -24.42 -9.90
CA LYS A 23 -21.58 -24.17 -9.73
C LYS A 23 -22.43 -25.19 -10.48
N GLN A 24 -22.05 -25.52 -11.72
CA GLN A 24 -22.77 -26.50 -12.52
C GLN A 24 -22.65 -27.91 -11.95
N ASP A 25 -21.49 -28.27 -11.41
CA ASP A 25 -21.28 -29.58 -10.79
C ASP A 25 -22.04 -29.72 -9.47
N PHE A 26 -22.12 -28.65 -8.67
CA PHE A 26 -22.98 -28.61 -7.49
C PHE A 26 -24.45 -28.88 -7.87
N ILE A 27 -24.95 -28.25 -8.94
CA ILE A 27 -26.32 -28.44 -9.42
C ILE A 27 -26.54 -29.90 -9.88
N LYS A 28 -25.64 -30.44 -10.70
CA LYS A 28 -25.71 -31.82 -11.20
C LYS A 28 -25.72 -32.86 -10.07
N GLN A 29 -24.99 -32.61 -8.99
CA GLN A 29 -24.92 -33.48 -7.82
C GLN A 29 -26.02 -33.19 -6.78
N GLY A 30 -26.93 -32.25 -7.05
CA GLY A 30 -28.00 -31.87 -6.11
C GLY A 30 -27.51 -31.13 -4.85
N ILE A 31 -26.28 -30.60 -4.86
CA ILE A 31 -25.67 -29.88 -3.74
C ILE A 31 -26.15 -28.43 -3.75
N LYS A 32 -27.11 -28.09 -2.87
CA LYS A 32 -27.53 -26.70 -2.64
C LYS A 32 -26.55 -25.97 -1.73
N ILE A 33 -25.55 -25.31 -2.32
CA ILE A 33 -24.57 -24.49 -1.60
C ILE A 33 -24.43 -23.09 -2.21
N GLY A 34 -24.53 -22.07 -1.35
CA GLY A 34 -24.24 -20.68 -1.73
C GLY A 34 -22.76 -20.36 -1.57
N ARG A 35 -22.30 -19.26 -2.18
CA ARG A 35 -20.90 -18.79 -2.11
C ARG A 35 -20.38 -18.75 -0.67
N ASP A 36 -21.10 -18.12 0.25
CA ASP A 36 -20.62 -17.91 1.61
C ASP A 36 -20.52 -19.23 2.38
N LYS A 37 -21.50 -20.11 2.19
CA LYS A 37 -21.48 -21.47 2.75
C LYS A 37 -20.33 -22.31 2.17
N LEU A 38 -19.99 -22.13 0.89
CA LEU A 38 -18.78 -22.73 0.31
C LEU A 38 -17.52 -22.20 1.01
N TYR A 39 -17.43 -20.90 1.29
CA TYR A 39 -16.29 -20.34 2.05
C TYR A 39 -16.20 -20.92 3.47
N ASP A 40 -17.32 -21.19 4.13
CA ASP A 40 -17.33 -21.85 5.44
C ASP A 40 -16.82 -23.28 5.35
N VAL A 41 -17.24 -24.05 4.35
CA VAL A 41 -16.72 -25.40 4.07
C VAL A 41 -15.22 -25.35 3.77
N LEU A 42 -14.78 -24.43 2.91
CA LEU A 42 -13.36 -24.25 2.60
C LEU A 42 -12.55 -23.91 3.86
N ARG A 43 -13.10 -23.10 4.78
CA ARG A 43 -12.46 -22.75 6.05
C ARG A 43 -12.36 -23.95 6.99
N LEU A 44 -13.46 -24.70 7.17
CA LEU A 44 -13.53 -25.89 8.03
C LEU A 44 -12.53 -26.98 7.59
N HIS A 45 -12.30 -27.10 6.28
CA HIS A 45 -11.39 -28.10 5.73
C HIS A 45 -9.98 -27.57 5.43
N ASN A 46 -9.61 -26.37 5.90
CA ASN A 46 -8.30 -25.74 5.63
C ASN A 46 -7.96 -25.64 4.13
N LEU A 47 -8.97 -25.41 3.30
CA LEU A 47 -8.87 -25.26 1.84
C LEU A 47 -8.91 -23.79 1.39
N LEU A 48 -8.87 -22.82 2.29
CA LEU A 48 -8.70 -21.42 1.89
C LEU A 48 -7.28 -21.20 1.32
N VAL A 49 -7.19 -20.38 0.27
CA VAL A 49 -5.89 -20.02 -0.30
C VAL A 49 -5.17 -19.10 0.70
N PRO A 50 -3.98 -19.47 1.21
CA PRO A 50 -3.26 -18.63 2.15
C PRO A 50 -2.83 -17.35 1.47
N LYS A 51 -2.94 -16.22 2.20
CA LYS A 51 -2.37 -14.96 1.74
C LYS A 51 -0.84 -15.09 1.75
N LEU A 52 -0.22 -14.95 0.59
CA LEU A 52 1.23 -14.84 0.52
C LEU A 52 1.65 -13.52 1.19
N LYS A 53 2.64 -13.60 2.07
CA LYS A 53 3.29 -12.41 2.59
C LYS A 53 4.19 -11.85 1.49
N ASN A 54 3.85 -10.67 0.98
CA ASN A 54 4.75 -9.91 0.12
C ASN A 54 5.76 -9.19 1.02
N TYR A 55 7.00 -9.68 1.08
CA TYR A 55 8.07 -9.21 1.97
C TYR A 55 8.99 -8.15 1.36
N VAL A 56 8.59 -7.50 0.27
CA VAL A 56 9.45 -6.46 -0.34
C VAL A 56 9.59 -5.33 0.66
N THR A 57 10.74 -5.32 1.35
CA THR A 57 11.09 -4.33 2.37
C THR A 57 11.94 -3.30 1.67
N THR A 58 11.33 -2.17 1.30
CA THR A 58 12.00 -1.08 0.58
C THR A 58 12.89 -0.23 1.50
N THR A 59 12.75 -0.38 2.83
CA THR A 59 13.46 0.42 3.83
C THR A 59 14.54 -0.41 4.53
N ASN A 60 15.81 0.00 4.42
CA ASN A 60 16.90 -0.59 5.20
C ASN A 60 17.05 0.15 6.54
N SER A 61 16.37 -0.33 7.59
CA SER A 61 16.53 0.22 8.95
C SER A 61 17.83 -0.21 9.65
N ASN A 62 18.60 -1.12 9.05
CA ASN A 62 19.89 -1.61 9.55
C ASN A 62 21.07 -0.89 8.87
N HIS A 63 21.07 0.44 8.95
CA HIS A 63 22.16 1.28 8.48
C HIS A 63 22.91 1.94 9.65
N GLN A 64 24.13 2.40 9.41
CA GLN A 64 24.95 3.10 10.41
C GLN A 64 24.53 4.56 10.63
N PHE A 65 23.64 5.12 9.81
CA PHE A 65 23.18 6.50 9.97
C PHE A 65 22.34 6.70 11.24
N ARG A 66 22.40 7.93 11.77
CA ARG A 66 21.62 8.36 12.93
C ARG A 66 20.13 8.20 12.67
N LYS A 67 19.44 7.53 13.60
CA LYS A 67 17.98 7.39 13.59
C LYS A 67 17.37 8.47 14.47
N TYR A 68 16.53 9.31 13.90
CA TYR A 68 15.82 10.35 14.65
C TYR A 68 14.60 9.74 15.37
N LYS A 69 14.27 10.27 16.55
CA LYS A 69 13.08 9.84 17.29
C LYS A 69 11.83 10.24 16.51
N ASN A 70 10.84 9.35 16.45
CA ASN A 70 9.54 9.68 15.88
C ASN A 70 8.80 10.66 16.82
N LEU A 71 8.78 11.94 16.45
CA LEU A 71 8.15 13.01 17.22
C LEU A 71 6.61 13.00 17.12
N ILE A 72 6.04 12.28 16.15
CA ILE A 72 4.62 12.37 15.78
C ILE A 72 3.79 11.17 16.23
N LYS A 73 4.39 10.19 16.91
CA LYS A 73 3.78 8.90 17.29
C LYS A 73 2.39 9.03 17.93
N ASN A 74 2.17 10.08 18.73
CA ASN A 74 0.91 10.36 19.43
C ASN A 74 0.38 11.77 19.11
N GLN A 75 0.74 12.34 17.96
CA GLN A 75 0.31 13.69 17.56
C GLN A 75 -0.73 13.60 16.45
N VAL A 76 -1.88 14.24 16.68
CA VAL A 76 -2.89 14.48 15.65
C VAL A 76 -2.84 15.98 15.32
N PRO A 77 -2.55 16.38 14.07
CA PRO A 77 -2.54 17.78 13.70
C PRO A 77 -3.96 18.35 13.76
N THR A 78 -4.09 19.58 14.26
CA THR A 78 -5.35 20.31 14.50
C THR A 78 -5.51 21.54 13.60
N ARG A 79 -4.51 21.84 12.76
CA ARG A 79 -4.52 22.92 11.76
C ARG A 79 -3.58 22.58 10.61
N PRO A 80 -3.73 23.25 9.45
CA PRO A 80 -2.74 23.17 8.37
C PRO A 80 -1.34 23.61 8.84
N GLU A 81 -0.32 23.07 8.20
CA GLU A 81 1.11 23.36 8.36
C GLU A 81 1.67 23.13 9.78
N GLN A 82 1.04 22.23 10.54
CA GLN A 82 1.64 21.69 11.77
C GLN A 82 2.53 20.49 11.53
N LEU A 83 2.13 19.63 10.59
CA LEU A 83 2.79 18.38 10.29
C LEU A 83 2.75 18.16 8.78
N TRP A 84 3.92 18.12 8.18
CA TRP A 84 4.11 17.59 6.84
C TRP A 84 4.64 16.18 6.94
N VAL A 85 4.05 15.29 6.15
CA VAL A 85 4.55 13.94 5.93
C VAL A 85 5.10 13.87 4.51
N SER A 86 6.17 13.12 4.32
CA SER A 86 6.70 12.87 2.97
C SER A 86 6.83 11.39 2.69
N ASP A 87 6.66 11.05 1.43
CA ASP A 87 6.81 9.69 0.92
C ASP A 87 7.40 9.70 -0.49
N ILE A 88 7.98 8.57 -0.89
CA ILE A 88 8.45 8.32 -2.26
C ILE A 88 7.68 7.14 -2.83
N THR A 89 7.02 7.35 -3.95
CA THR A 89 6.35 6.28 -4.71
C THR A 89 6.93 6.16 -6.11
N TYR A 90 6.74 5.02 -6.74
CA TYR A 90 7.02 4.84 -8.16
C TYR A 90 5.75 5.11 -8.99
N ILE A 91 5.93 5.71 -10.16
CA ILE A 91 4.89 5.89 -11.17
C ILE A 91 5.36 5.20 -12.45
N LYS A 92 4.52 4.32 -12.99
CA LYS A 92 4.77 3.72 -14.29
C LYS A 92 4.35 4.69 -15.39
N THR A 93 5.23 4.89 -16.36
CA THR A 93 5.02 5.71 -17.56
C THR A 93 5.31 4.87 -18.80
N ASP A 94 4.98 5.38 -19.98
CA ASP A 94 5.29 4.72 -21.25
C ASP A 94 6.80 4.55 -21.48
N ASN A 95 7.61 5.41 -20.84
CA ASN A 95 9.07 5.40 -20.92
C ASN A 95 9.74 4.63 -19.77
N GLY A 96 8.98 3.89 -18.96
CA GLY A 96 9.49 3.13 -17.80
C GLY A 96 9.01 3.67 -16.46
N HIS A 97 9.76 3.39 -15.39
CA HIS A 97 9.38 3.76 -14.02
C HIS A 97 10.06 5.05 -13.57
N ASN A 98 9.26 5.96 -13.01
CA ASN A 98 9.73 7.21 -12.41
C ASN A 98 9.50 7.27 -10.89
N TYR A 99 10.42 7.96 -10.26
CA TYR A 99 10.54 8.49 -8.90
C TYR A 99 9.59 9.64 -8.58
N LEU A 100 8.55 9.49 -7.77
CA LEU A 100 7.78 10.64 -7.26
C LEU A 100 8.00 10.82 -5.76
N ALA A 101 8.69 11.88 -5.35
CA ALA A 101 8.69 12.35 -3.97
C ALA A 101 7.57 13.38 -3.77
N ILE A 102 6.82 13.25 -2.68
CA ILE A 102 5.71 14.13 -2.33
C ILE A 102 5.88 14.58 -0.88
N VAL A 103 5.63 15.86 -0.62
CA VAL A 103 5.43 16.42 0.72
C VAL A 103 3.97 16.81 0.85
N THR A 104 3.27 16.22 1.80
CA THR A 104 1.83 16.41 2.02
C THR A 104 1.58 16.98 3.41
N ASP A 105 0.69 17.96 3.49
CA ASP A 105 0.17 18.44 4.75
C ASP A 105 -0.77 17.42 5.39
N ALA A 106 -0.43 16.92 6.57
CA ALA A 106 -1.14 15.81 7.20
C ALA A 106 -2.56 16.18 7.63
N TYR A 107 -2.85 17.47 7.85
CA TYR A 107 -4.18 17.97 8.24
C TYR A 107 -5.06 18.20 7.01
N SER A 108 -4.65 19.11 6.13
CA SER A 108 -5.43 19.57 4.97
C SER A 108 -5.38 18.62 3.78
N LYS A 109 -4.45 17.66 3.77
CA LYS A 109 -4.15 16.76 2.65
C LYS A 109 -3.62 17.48 1.40
N GLN A 110 -3.28 18.76 1.51
CA GLN A 110 -2.68 19.51 0.42
C GLN A 110 -1.28 18.96 0.10
N ILE A 111 -0.99 18.76 -1.18
CA ILE A 111 0.38 18.53 -1.65
C ILE A 111 1.11 19.88 -1.57
N MET A 112 2.08 19.97 -0.66
CA MET A 112 2.85 21.17 -0.44
C MET A 112 4.01 21.27 -1.43
N GLY A 113 4.61 20.14 -1.80
CA GLY A 113 5.65 20.09 -2.82
C GLY A 113 5.81 18.69 -3.36
N TYR A 114 6.38 18.58 -4.56
CA TYR A 114 6.63 17.31 -5.21
C TYR A 114 7.78 17.42 -6.20
N LYS A 115 8.38 16.28 -6.53
CA LYS A 115 9.36 16.16 -7.61
C LYS A 115 9.23 14.79 -8.27
N LEU A 116 9.18 14.80 -9.59
CA LEU A 116 9.26 13.59 -10.42
C LEU A 116 10.65 13.51 -11.05
N ASP A 117 11.27 12.34 -10.99
CA ASP A 117 12.55 12.07 -11.65
C ASP A 117 12.65 10.58 -12.04
N ASN A 118 13.58 10.19 -12.91
CA ASN A 118 13.82 8.80 -13.29
C ASN A 118 14.78 8.07 -12.33
N ASN A 119 15.18 8.70 -11.24
CA ASN A 119 16.14 8.21 -10.26
C ASN A 119 15.75 8.59 -8.83
N MET A 120 16.31 7.91 -7.82
CA MET A 120 16.08 8.17 -6.39
C MET A 120 17.25 8.94 -5.73
N LYS A 121 17.88 9.89 -6.43
CA LYS A 121 18.93 10.72 -5.82
C LYS A 121 18.34 11.61 -4.73
N THR A 122 19.18 12.09 -3.82
CA THR A 122 18.80 13.02 -2.76
C THR A 122 18.09 14.27 -3.28
N SER A 123 18.42 14.73 -4.50
CA SER A 123 17.78 15.85 -5.18
C SER A 123 16.25 15.68 -5.31
N LEU A 124 15.79 14.44 -5.50
CA LEU A 124 14.36 14.11 -5.58
C LEU A 124 13.61 14.61 -4.32
N CYS A 125 14.16 14.32 -3.14
CA CYS A 125 13.54 14.71 -1.87
C CYS A 125 13.78 16.18 -1.52
N THR A 126 14.99 16.69 -1.76
CA THR A 126 15.33 18.07 -1.38
C THR A 126 14.56 19.08 -2.24
N GLU A 127 14.42 18.85 -3.54
CA GLU A 127 13.64 19.75 -4.42
C GLU A 127 12.14 19.73 -4.09
N ALA A 128 11.59 18.56 -3.74
CA ALA A 128 10.20 18.45 -3.28
C ALA A 128 9.99 19.24 -1.97
N LEU A 129 10.93 19.17 -1.03
CA LEU A 129 10.89 19.93 0.22
C LEU A 129 11.07 21.43 0.01
N GLU A 130 11.99 21.85 -0.88
CA GLU A 130 12.17 23.25 -1.23
C GLU A 130 10.90 23.85 -1.83
N MET A 131 10.22 23.11 -2.71
CA MET A 131 8.91 23.50 -3.24
C MET A 131 7.88 23.63 -2.11
N ALA A 132 7.84 22.68 -1.17
CA ALA A 132 6.94 22.74 -0.02
C ALA A 132 7.17 23.97 0.86
N ILE A 133 8.44 24.31 1.13
CA ILE A 133 8.82 25.50 1.90
C ILE A 133 8.37 26.77 1.18
N LYS A 134 8.54 26.86 -0.14
CA LYS A 134 8.08 28.01 -0.95
C LYS A 134 6.56 28.18 -0.93
N ASN A 135 5.82 27.07 -0.91
CA ASN A 135 4.36 27.07 -0.89
C ASN A 135 3.74 27.31 0.50
N ARG A 136 4.58 27.41 1.53
CA ARG A 136 4.16 27.57 2.92
C ARG A 136 3.50 28.92 3.17
N LYS A 137 2.31 28.92 3.77
CA LYS A 137 1.53 30.13 4.09
C LYS A 137 1.84 30.70 5.47
N TYR A 138 2.27 29.87 6.43
CA TYR A 138 2.50 30.27 7.82
C TYR A 138 3.96 30.04 8.25
N PRO A 139 4.94 30.81 7.71
CA PRO A 139 6.37 30.58 7.95
C PRO A 139 6.77 30.69 9.42
N ASN A 140 6.09 31.57 10.18
CA ASN A 140 6.39 31.84 11.58
C ASN A 140 5.78 30.83 12.57
N LYS A 141 4.97 29.88 12.10
CA LYS A 141 4.39 28.84 12.96
C LYS A 141 5.36 27.66 13.09
N LYS A 142 5.27 26.90 14.17
CA LYS A 142 6.02 25.65 14.30
C LYS A 142 5.45 24.59 13.35
N LEU A 143 6.32 23.96 12.58
CA LEU A 143 6.04 22.86 11.65
C LEU A 143 7.00 21.71 11.93
N ILE A 144 6.48 20.48 11.88
CA ILE A 144 7.28 19.26 11.85
C ILE A 144 7.24 18.71 10.43
N HIS A 145 8.41 18.46 9.84
CA HIS A 145 8.53 17.65 8.64
C HIS A 145 8.93 16.23 9.05
N HIS A 146 8.10 15.25 8.70
CA HIS A 146 8.32 13.84 9.00
C HIS A 146 8.50 13.06 7.70
N SER A 147 9.73 12.59 7.47
CA SER A 147 10.08 11.71 6.36
C SER A 147 10.29 10.28 6.87
N PHE A 148 9.82 9.30 6.08
CA PHE A 148 10.08 7.88 6.31
C PHE A 148 11.41 7.40 5.72
#